data_AF-A0A829YBS8-F1
#
_entry.id   AF-A0A829YBS8-F1
#
_cell.length_a   1.000
_cell.length_b   1.000
_cell.length_c   1.000
_cell.angle_alpha   90.00
_cell.angle_beta   90.00
_cell.angle_gamma   90.00
#
_symmetry.space_group_name_H-M   'P 1'
#
loop_
_entity.id
_entity.type
_entity.pdbx_description
1 polymer ?
#
loop_
_entity_poly.entity_id
_entity_poly.type
_entity_poly.pdbx_seq_one_letter_code
_entity_poly.pdbx_strand_id
1 'polypeptide(L)'
;MKRSIVHGTFAAVALACGSLVAYHAARLDQIKRTNSAIASARISNFEASVPEARFARALALARAGESDAAVKGYKSLIDGNRRDLSQAAAYNLGNLYMRDALADGASEAFRSLPLIELAKQRYRDVLRNEPAHWDARYNLSRALQLAPELEQEIEEKEEPPEREQSPSTLQGVRIDLP
;
A
#
# COMPACT_ATOMS: atom_id res chain seq x y z
N MET A 1 8.67 -63.71 9.32
CA MET A 1 8.29 -62.43 9.97
C MET A 1 9.32 -61.32 9.76
N LYS A 2 10.63 -61.54 10.02
CA LYS A 2 11.66 -60.47 9.85
C LYS A 2 11.80 -59.91 8.41
N ARG A 3 11.66 -60.75 7.37
CA ARG A 3 11.80 -60.32 5.96
C ARG A 3 10.67 -59.42 5.47
N SER A 4 9.40 -59.72 5.82
CA SER A 4 8.28 -58.86 5.40
C SER A 4 8.32 -57.49 6.08
N ILE A 5 8.83 -57.42 7.32
CA ILE A 5 9.04 -56.17 8.03
C ILE A 5 10.11 -55.33 7.31
N VAL A 6 11.25 -55.93 6.91
CA VAL A 6 12.32 -55.23 6.18
C VAL A 6 11.84 -54.72 4.81
N HIS A 7 11.07 -55.51 4.07
CA HIS A 7 10.51 -55.05 2.79
C HIS A 7 9.45 -53.97 2.98
N GLY A 8 8.63 -54.06 4.03
CA GLY A 8 7.64 -53.05 4.38
C GLY A 8 8.28 -51.72 4.79
N THR A 9 9.33 -51.74 5.62
CA THR A 9 10.07 -50.54 5.99
C THR A 9 10.79 -49.93 4.80
N PHE A 10 11.41 -50.75 3.94
CA PHE A 10 12.02 -50.26 2.70
C PHE A 10 11.00 -49.61 1.78
N ALA A 11 9.84 -50.23 1.55
CA ALA A 11 8.78 -49.68 0.72
C ALA A 11 8.24 -48.36 1.29
N ALA A 12 8.06 -48.27 2.61
CA ALA A 12 7.62 -47.04 3.27
C ALA A 12 8.64 -45.91 3.11
N VAL A 13 9.94 -46.19 3.30
CA VAL A 13 11.02 -45.20 3.09
C VAL A 13 11.09 -44.78 1.62
N ALA A 14 10.98 -45.72 0.68
CA ALA A 14 10.99 -45.43 -0.75
C ALA A 14 9.82 -44.52 -1.15
N LEU A 15 8.61 -44.78 -0.63
CA LEU A 15 7.43 -43.94 -0.86
C LEU A 15 7.59 -42.55 -0.25
N ALA A 16 8.14 -42.46 0.96
CA ALA A 16 8.42 -41.18 1.61
C ALA A 16 9.42 -40.34 0.81
N CYS A 17 10.54 -40.94 0.40
CA CYS A 17 11.54 -40.28 -0.43
C CYS A 17 10.97 -39.89 -1.81
N GLY A 18 10.19 -40.78 -2.45
CA GLY A 18 9.55 -40.48 -3.74
C GLY A 18 8.58 -39.30 -3.64
N SER A 19 7.79 -39.24 -2.57
CA SER A 19 6.88 -38.13 -2.31
C SER A 19 7.63 -36.81 -2.07
N LEU A 20 8.75 -36.85 -1.35
CA LEU A 20 9.60 -35.68 -1.10
C LEU A 20 10.22 -35.16 -2.40
N VAL A 21 10.73 -36.05 -3.26
CA VAL A 21 11.27 -35.68 -4.58
C VAL A 21 10.19 -35.05 -5.46
N ALA A 22 8.99 -35.65 -5.51
CA ALA A 22 7.88 -35.09 -6.28
C ALA A 22 7.48 -33.69 -5.79
N TYR A 23 7.41 -33.49 -4.47
CA TYR A 23 7.15 -32.18 -3.87
C TYR A 23 8.20 -31.14 -4.27
N HIS A 24 9.49 -31.48 -4.15
CA HIS A 24 10.57 -30.57 -4.54
C HIS A 24 10.61 -30.27 -6.03
N ALA A 25 10.30 -31.26 -6.88
CA ALA A 25 10.21 -31.07 -8.32
C ALA A 25 9.07 -30.10 -8.69
N ALA A 26 7.88 -30.28 -8.11
CA ALA A 26 6.75 -29.38 -8.30
C ALA A 26 7.06 -27.95 -7.81
N ARG A 27 7.71 -27.84 -6.65
CA ARG A 27 8.16 -26.55 -6.10
C ARG A 27 9.16 -25.85 -7.01
N LEU A 28 10.12 -26.59 -7.57
CA LEU A 28 11.11 -26.04 -8.50
C LEU A 28 10.46 -25.55 -9.80
N ASP A 29 9.50 -26.30 -10.34
CA ASP A 29 8.76 -25.89 -11.54
C ASP A 29 7.99 -24.58 -11.29
N GLN A 30 7.31 -24.49 -10.14
CA GLN A 30 6.62 -23.27 -9.74
C GLN A 30 7.56 -22.05 -9.67
N ILE A 31 8.74 -22.22 -9.06
CA ILE A 31 9.75 -21.14 -8.98
C ILE A 31 10.21 -20.71 -10.38
N LYS A 32 10.45 -21.67 -11.29
CA LYS A 32 10.87 -21.36 -12.67
C LYS A 32 9.80 -20.56 -13.42
N ARG A 33 8.52 -20.95 -13.28
CA ARG A 33 7.40 -20.21 -13.89
C ARG A 33 7.31 -18.79 -13.36
N THR A 34 7.37 -18.60 -12.04
CA THR A 34 7.37 -17.26 -11.43
C THR A 34 8.54 -16.41 -11.92
N ASN A 35 9.76 -16.96 -11.99
CA ASN A 35 10.92 -16.23 -12.49
C ASN A 35 10.77 -15.80 -13.95
N SER A 36 10.22 -16.67 -14.79
CA SER A 36 9.93 -16.34 -16.20
C SER A 36 8.86 -15.25 -16.33
N ALA A 37 7.79 -15.32 -15.52
CA ALA A 37 6.75 -14.30 -15.48
C ALA A 37 7.30 -12.93 -15.04
N ILE A 38 8.17 -12.89 -14.03
CA ILE A 38 8.85 -11.66 -13.60
C ILE A 38 9.74 -11.10 -14.71
N ALA A 39 10.52 -11.95 -15.38
CA ALA A 39 11.41 -11.52 -16.47
C ALA A 39 10.65 -10.93 -17.66
N SER A 40 9.50 -11.51 -18.00
CA SER A 40 8.63 -11.06 -19.09
C SER A 40 7.71 -9.89 -18.72
N ALA A 41 7.66 -9.46 -17.46
CA ALA A 41 6.75 -8.42 -16.98
C ALA A 41 6.90 -7.04 -17.63
N ARG A 42 8.00 -6.82 -18.36
CA ARG A 42 8.27 -5.61 -19.14
C ARG A 42 7.74 -5.68 -20.58
N ILE A 43 7.25 -6.84 -21.01
CA ILE A 43 6.81 -7.14 -22.37
C ILE A 43 5.30 -7.44 -22.34
N SER A 44 4.62 -7.32 -23.49
CA SER A 44 3.17 -7.50 -23.64
C SER A 44 2.63 -8.85 -23.15
N ASN A 45 3.44 -9.92 -23.14
CA ASN A 45 3.05 -11.28 -22.71
C ASN A 45 3.23 -11.51 -21.20
N PHE A 46 2.70 -10.59 -20.41
CA PHE A 46 2.85 -10.61 -18.96
C PHE A 46 1.75 -11.46 -18.29
N GLU A 47 2.16 -12.47 -17.51
CA GLU A 47 1.27 -13.36 -16.73
C GLU A 47 0.65 -12.64 -15.52
N ALA A 48 -0.47 -11.95 -15.72
CA ALA A 48 -1.16 -11.18 -14.67
C ALA A 48 -1.68 -12.02 -13.49
N SER A 49 -1.82 -13.34 -13.68
CA SER A 49 -2.18 -14.30 -12.64
C SER A 49 -1.13 -14.37 -11.52
N VAL A 50 0.14 -14.10 -11.83
CA VAL A 50 1.26 -14.18 -10.88
C VAL A 50 1.45 -12.82 -10.17
N PRO A 51 1.20 -12.73 -8.85
CA PRO A 51 1.31 -11.46 -8.11
C PRO A 51 2.71 -10.83 -8.14
N GLU A 52 3.76 -11.63 -8.02
CA GLU A 52 5.15 -11.16 -8.08
C GLU A 52 5.47 -10.52 -9.44
N ALA A 53 4.89 -11.10 -10.48
CA ALA A 53 5.04 -10.62 -11.83
C ALA A 53 4.27 -9.27 -11.97
N ARG A 54 3.08 -9.12 -11.35
CA ARG A 54 2.31 -7.85 -11.36
C ARG A 54 3.09 -6.74 -10.67
N PHE A 55 3.73 -7.08 -9.55
CA PHE A 55 4.64 -6.18 -8.85
C PHE A 55 5.82 -5.77 -9.73
N ALA A 56 6.46 -6.73 -10.41
CA ALA A 56 7.57 -6.44 -11.32
C ALA A 56 7.16 -5.51 -12.46
N ARG A 57 5.94 -5.67 -13.01
CA ARG A 57 5.39 -4.77 -14.03
C ARG A 57 5.15 -3.36 -13.49
N ALA A 58 4.50 -3.22 -12.33
CA ALA A 58 4.28 -1.92 -11.70
C ALA A 58 5.60 -1.18 -11.43
N LEU A 59 6.62 -1.90 -10.94
CA LEU A 59 7.96 -1.36 -10.73
C LEU A 59 8.65 -0.94 -12.04
N ALA A 60 8.51 -1.73 -13.10
CA ALA A 60 9.06 -1.38 -14.40
C ALA A 60 8.39 -0.13 -14.99
N LEU A 61 7.07 -0.04 -14.91
CA LEU A 61 6.29 1.13 -15.33
C LEU A 61 6.71 2.37 -14.53
N ALA A 62 6.83 2.25 -13.21
CA ALA A 62 7.31 3.33 -12.37
C ALA A 62 8.68 3.80 -12.87
N ARG A 63 9.66 2.90 -13.05
CA ARG A 63 11.00 3.24 -13.53
C ARG A 63 11.02 3.84 -14.94
N ALA A 64 10.06 3.52 -15.79
CA ALA A 64 9.91 4.09 -17.12
C ALA A 64 9.27 5.49 -17.13
N GLY A 65 8.80 6.00 -15.98
CA GLY A 65 8.08 7.27 -15.89
C GLY A 65 6.58 7.16 -16.22
N GLU A 66 6.07 5.94 -16.43
CA GLU A 66 4.66 5.65 -16.68
C GLU A 66 3.86 5.67 -15.37
N SER A 67 3.81 6.84 -14.71
CA SER A 67 3.34 6.99 -13.33
C SER A 67 1.89 6.54 -13.14
N ASP A 68 0.97 6.94 -14.02
CA ASP A 68 -0.46 6.56 -13.88
C ASP A 68 -0.65 5.04 -13.94
N ALA A 69 0.04 4.37 -14.87
CA ALA A 69 -0.01 2.93 -15.02
C ALA A 69 0.62 2.22 -13.80
N ALA A 70 1.72 2.76 -13.28
CA ALA A 70 2.36 2.25 -12.08
C ALA A 70 1.48 2.40 -10.83
N VAL A 71 0.85 3.57 -10.64
CA VAL A 71 -0.10 3.82 -9.54
C VAL A 71 -1.23 2.79 -9.56
N LYS A 72 -1.82 2.55 -10.74
CA LYS A 72 -2.87 1.52 -10.89
C LYS A 72 -2.37 0.13 -10.53
N GLY A 73 -1.17 -0.23 -10.99
CA GLY A 73 -0.54 -1.51 -10.66
C GLY A 73 -0.29 -1.70 -9.17
N TYR A 74 0.28 -0.70 -8.50
CA TYR A 74 0.54 -0.75 -7.06
C TYR A 74 -0.75 -0.78 -6.23
N LYS A 75 -1.76 0.03 -6.55
CA LYS A 75 -3.06 -0.01 -5.86
C LYS A 75 -3.70 -1.39 -5.93
N SER A 76 -3.71 -2.02 -7.10
CA SER A 76 -4.22 -3.39 -7.26
C SER A 76 -3.47 -4.43 -6.42
N LEU A 77 -2.18 -4.23 -6.14
CA LEU A 77 -1.39 -5.11 -5.28
C LEU A 77 -1.65 -4.85 -3.78
N ILE A 78 -1.86 -3.59 -3.40
CA ILE A 78 -2.24 -3.19 -2.04
C ILE A 78 -3.60 -3.79 -1.66
N ASP A 79 -4.55 -3.81 -2.60
CA ASP A 79 -5.89 -4.37 -2.37
C ASP A 79 -5.91 -5.92 -2.43
N GLY A 80 -4.76 -6.56 -2.66
CA GLY A 80 -4.64 -8.01 -2.80
C GLY A 80 -4.40 -8.77 -1.49
N ASN A 81 -4.50 -10.10 -1.54
CA ASN A 81 -4.40 -10.96 -0.34
C ASN A 81 -2.95 -11.25 0.13
N ARG A 82 -1.93 -10.91 -0.66
CA ARG A 82 -0.51 -11.18 -0.34
C ARG A 82 0.08 -10.01 0.45
N ARG A 83 0.11 -10.17 1.78
CA ARG A 83 0.54 -9.11 2.73
C ARG A 83 1.94 -8.57 2.44
N ASP A 84 2.88 -9.43 2.10
CA ASP A 84 4.26 -9.07 1.74
C ASP A 84 4.31 -8.17 0.50
N LEU A 85 3.56 -8.52 -0.55
CA LEU A 85 3.48 -7.71 -1.77
C LEU A 85 2.67 -6.43 -1.58
N SER A 86 1.60 -6.47 -0.78
CA SER A 86 0.82 -5.29 -0.42
C SER A 86 1.70 -4.25 0.28
N GLN A 87 2.49 -4.68 1.27
CA GLN A 87 3.42 -3.81 2.00
C GLN A 87 4.50 -3.22 1.09
N ALA A 88 5.13 -4.06 0.28
CA ALA A 88 6.12 -3.61 -0.70
C ALA A 88 5.50 -2.62 -1.72
N ALA A 89 4.26 -2.86 -2.16
CA ALA A 89 3.56 -2.01 -3.12
C ALA A 89 3.20 -0.65 -2.51
N ALA A 90 2.74 -0.61 -1.25
CA ALA A 90 2.48 0.63 -0.53
C ALA A 90 3.76 1.48 -0.40
N TYR A 91 4.88 0.87 0.00
CA TYR A 91 6.17 1.55 0.09
C TYR A 91 6.62 2.10 -1.27
N ASN A 92 6.56 1.30 -2.33
CA ASN A 92 6.97 1.74 -3.66
C ASN A 92 6.02 2.79 -4.25
N LEU A 93 4.73 2.75 -3.91
CA LEU A 93 3.78 3.80 -4.30
C LEU A 93 4.10 5.13 -3.61
N GLY A 94 4.50 5.11 -2.34
CA GLY A 94 5.01 6.31 -1.66
C GLY A 94 6.26 6.87 -2.32
N ASN A 95 7.21 6.01 -2.70
CA ASN A 95 8.42 6.41 -3.41
C ASN A 95 8.11 7.01 -4.79
N LEU A 96 7.14 6.43 -5.51
CA LEU A 96 6.65 6.94 -6.79
C LEU A 96 6.12 8.37 -6.63
N TYR A 97 5.24 8.60 -5.65
CA TYR A 97 4.71 9.93 -5.39
C TYR A 97 5.78 10.95 -5.00
N MET A 98 6.77 10.57 -4.18
CA MET A 98 7.89 11.46 -3.86
C MET A 98 8.71 11.83 -5.09
N ARG A 99 9.02 10.85 -5.95
CA ARG A 99 9.78 11.10 -7.17
C ARG A 99 9.01 12.03 -8.11
N ASP A 100 7.72 11.77 -8.30
CA ASP A 100 6.88 12.58 -9.19
C ASP A 100 6.69 13.99 -8.63
N ALA A 101 6.57 14.15 -7.31
CA ALA A 101 6.54 15.47 -6.66
C ALA A 101 7.84 16.27 -6.85
N LEU A 102 8.97 15.56 -7.00
CA LEU A 102 10.30 16.12 -7.16
C LEU A 102 10.77 16.17 -8.62
N ALA A 103 9.91 15.87 -9.60
CA ALA A 103 10.28 15.79 -11.01
C ALA A 103 10.87 17.09 -11.54
N ASP A 104 10.32 18.24 -11.11
CA ASP A 104 10.79 19.58 -11.46
C ASP A 104 11.86 20.13 -10.49
N GLY A 105 12.34 19.29 -9.57
CA GLY A 105 13.32 19.65 -8.54
C GLY A 105 12.69 19.97 -7.18
N ALA A 106 13.52 19.90 -6.13
CA ALA A 106 13.05 20.07 -4.75
C ALA A 106 12.53 21.48 -4.43
N SER A 107 13.01 22.52 -5.13
CA SER A 107 12.52 23.90 -4.95
C SER A 107 11.10 24.08 -5.46
N GLU A 108 10.67 23.30 -6.45
CA GLU A 108 9.32 23.35 -7.03
C GLU A 108 8.35 22.35 -6.39
N ALA A 109 8.81 21.57 -5.41
CA ALA A 109 8.04 20.50 -4.79
C ALA A 109 6.70 20.98 -4.17
N PHE A 110 6.63 22.26 -3.76
CA PHE A 110 5.41 22.87 -3.24
C PHE A 110 4.26 22.87 -4.26
N ARG A 111 4.54 22.85 -5.57
CA ARG A 111 3.52 22.74 -6.62
C ARG A 111 2.84 21.37 -6.64
N SER A 112 3.51 20.39 -6.03
CA SER A 112 3.10 18.99 -5.96
C SER A 112 2.83 18.54 -4.53
N LEU A 113 2.44 19.46 -3.63
CA LEU A 113 2.06 19.13 -2.25
C LEU A 113 1.11 17.92 -2.13
N PRO A 114 0.06 17.76 -2.95
CA PRO A 114 -0.80 16.59 -2.87
C PRO A 114 -0.07 15.26 -3.04
N LEU A 115 0.97 15.20 -3.89
CA LEU A 115 1.77 13.99 -4.07
C LEU A 115 2.64 13.71 -2.83
N ILE A 116 3.20 14.75 -2.20
CA ILE A 116 3.97 14.59 -0.96
C ILE A 116 3.07 14.09 0.18
N GLU A 117 1.84 14.61 0.30
CA GLU A 117 0.86 14.12 1.28
C GLU A 117 0.49 12.66 1.05
N LEU A 118 0.23 12.27 -0.20
CA LEU A 118 -0.02 10.88 -0.56
C LEU A 118 1.19 9.98 -0.22
N ALA A 119 2.41 10.45 -0.44
CA ALA A 119 3.61 9.72 -0.05
C ALA A 119 3.68 9.52 1.48
N LYS A 120 3.45 10.59 2.27
CA LYS A 120 3.43 10.51 3.74
C LYS A 120 2.40 9.50 4.22
N GLN A 121 1.19 9.51 3.66
CA GLN A 121 0.16 8.52 3.98
C GLN A 121 0.64 7.10 3.70
N ARG A 122 1.27 6.84 2.54
CA ARG A 122 1.74 5.50 2.19
C ARG A 122 2.88 5.02 3.08
N TYR A 123 3.82 5.88 3.46
CA TYR A 123 4.85 5.49 4.43
C TYR A 123 4.26 5.21 5.80
N ARG A 124 3.26 5.97 6.26
CA ARG A 124 2.53 5.69 7.50
C ARG A 124 1.80 4.36 7.44
N ASP A 125 1.15 4.04 6.32
CA ASP A 125 0.50 2.74 6.10
C ASP A 125 1.50 1.59 6.29
N VAL A 126 2.69 1.70 5.68
CA VAL A 126 3.76 0.72 5.83
C VAL A 126 4.18 0.58 7.29
N LEU A 127 4.39 1.71 7.99
CA LEU A 127 4.87 1.74 9.37
C LEU A 127 3.83 1.29 10.40
N ARG A 128 2.53 1.43 10.12
CA ARG A 128 1.47 0.86 10.96
C ARG A 128 1.55 -0.67 11.02
N ASN A 129 1.95 -1.29 9.92
CA ASN A 129 2.07 -2.73 9.80
C ASN A 129 3.47 -3.25 10.15
N GLU A 130 4.52 -2.47 9.84
CA GLU A 130 5.92 -2.81 10.10
C GLU A 130 6.68 -1.61 10.69
N PRO A 131 6.58 -1.36 12.01
CA PRO A 131 7.21 -0.21 12.66
C PRO A 131 8.74 -0.16 12.56
N ALA A 132 9.37 -1.31 12.31
CA ALA A 132 10.81 -1.46 12.17
C ALA A 132 11.33 -1.16 10.75
N HIS A 133 10.45 -0.88 9.77
CA HIS A 133 10.86 -0.63 8.39
C HIS A 133 11.66 0.67 8.26
N TRP A 134 12.99 0.56 8.26
CA TRP A 134 13.90 1.70 8.33
C TRP A 134 13.74 2.67 7.13
N ASP A 135 13.65 2.15 5.91
CA ASP A 135 13.54 3.02 4.73
C ASP A 135 12.26 3.85 4.71
N ALA A 136 11.12 3.29 5.15
CA ALA A 136 9.87 4.01 5.24
C ALA A 136 9.92 5.12 6.31
N ARG A 137 10.59 4.89 7.44
CA ARG A 137 10.82 5.93 8.47
C ARG A 137 11.69 7.05 7.92
N TYR A 138 12.78 6.69 7.24
CA TYR A 138 13.68 7.64 6.62
C TYR A 138 12.94 8.48 5.56
N ASN A 139 12.24 7.85 4.62
CA ASN A 139 11.51 8.53 3.56
C ASN A 139 10.35 9.39 4.10
N LEU A 140 9.65 8.94 5.14
CA LEU A 140 8.64 9.75 5.82
C LEU A 140 9.26 11.00 6.45
N SER A 141 10.39 10.86 7.13
CA SER A 141 11.12 12.01 7.69
C SER A 141 11.51 13.02 6.61
N ARG A 142 12.01 12.53 5.46
CA ARG A 142 12.34 13.40 4.31
C ARG A 142 11.11 14.09 3.73
N ALA A 143 9.98 13.39 3.64
CA ALA A 143 8.72 13.97 3.17
C ALA A 143 8.19 15.04 4.14
N LEU A 144 8.29 14.82 5.45
CA LEU A 144 7.91 15.80 6.49
C LEU A 144 8.82 17.03 6.51
N GLN A 145 10.12 16.87 6.24
CA GLN A 145 11.02 18.02 6.09
C GLN A 145 10.66 18.87 4.86
N LEU A 146 10.23 18.22 3.78
CA LEU A 146 9.88 18.88 2.52
C LEU A 146 8.50 19.57 2.59
N ALA A 147 7.53 18.93 3.24
CA ALA A 147 6.20 19.45 3.48
C ALA A 147 5.80 19.20 4.95
N PRO A 148 6.21 20.11 5.86
CA PRO A 148 5.85 20.01 7.27
C PRO A 148 4.35 20.00 7.46
N GLU A 149 3.89 19.21 8.43
CA GLU A 149 2.52 19.26 8.87
C GLU A 149 2.40 20.46 9.79
N LEU A 150 1.62 21.45 9.36
CA LEU A 150 1.17 22.49 10.28
C LEU A 150 0.26 21.79 11.28
N GLU A 151 0.64 21.75 12.55
CA GLU A 151 -0.33 21.57 13.61
C GLU A 151 -1.39 22.64 13.35
N GLN A 152 -2.59 22.22 12.95
CA GLN A 152 -3.75 23.07 13.22
C GLN A 152 -3.80 23.12 14.73
N GLU A 153 -3.24 24.17 15.32
CA GLU A 153 -3.67 24.60 16.63
C GLU A 153 -5.20 24.66 16.51
N ILE A 154 -5.85 23.69 17.14
CA ILE A 154 -7.25 23.80 17.50
C ILE A 154 -7.26 24.90 18.57
N GLU A 155 -6.99 26.13 18.15
CA GLU A 155 -7.40 27.32 18.87
C GLU A 155 -8.90 27.39 18.63
N GLU A 156 -9.61 26.51 19.33
CA GLU A 156 -10.99 26.68 19.68
C GLU A 156 -11.00 27.95 20.54
N LYS A 157 -10.96 29.12 19.89
CA LYS A 157 -11.59 30.30 20.44
C LYS A 157 -13.07 29.94 20.52
N GLU A 158 -13.43 29.28 21.62
CA GLU A 158 -14.76 29.36 22.20
C GLU A 158 -15.00 30.85 22.51
N GLU A 159 -15.29 31.65 21.48
CA GLU A 159 -16.13 32.82 21.69
C GLU A 159 -17.52 32.24 21.99
N PRO A 160 -18.02 32.39 23.23
CA PRO A 160 -19.33 31.86 23.57
C PRO A 160 -20.35 32.53 22.65
N PRO A 161 -21.33 31.79 22.11
CA PRO A 161 -22.30 32.38 21.21
C PRO A 161 -23.01 33.51 21.94
N GLU A 162 -22.89 34.74 21.42
CA GLU A 162 -23.72 35.86 21.82
C GLU A 162 -25.17 35.40 21.68
N ARG A 163 -25.84 35.22 22.82
CA ARG A 163 -27.26 34.92 22.84
C ARG A 163 -27.95 36.16 22.27
N GLU A 164 -28.35 36.08 21.00
CA GLU A 164 -29.29 37.02 20.40
C GLU A 164 -30.59 37.01 21.23
N GLN A 165 -30.69 37.93 22.19
CA GLN A 165 -31.93 38.20 22.88
C GLN A 165 -32.83 38.96 21.91
N SER A 166 -33.64 38.23 21.14
CA SER A 166 -34.73 38.83 20.39
C SER A 166 -35.79 39.34 21.39
N PRO A 167 -36.11 40.66 21.44
CA PRO A 167 -37.23 41.12 22.25
C PRO A 167 -38.52 40.71 21.55
N SER A 168 -39.17 39.67 22.08
CA SER A 168 -40.49 39.23 21.63
C SER A 168 -41.50 40.36 21.86
N THR A 169 -41.90 41.04 20.80
CA THR A 169 -42.99 42.01 20.80
C THR A 169 -44.29 41.27 20.52
N LEU A 170 -44.97 40.81 21.57
CA LEU A 170 -46.38 40.44 21.47
C LEU A 170 -47.23 41.61 21.98
N GLN A 171 -47.59 42.50 21.06
CA GLN A 171 -48.64 43.48 21.29
C GLN A 171 -49.99 42.80 21.04
N GLY A 172 -50.54 42.21 22.10
CA GLY A 172 -51.87 41.61 22.11
C GLY A 172 -52.97 42.66 22.03
N VAL A 173 -53.59 42.74 20.85
CA VAL A 173 -54.81 43.49 20.55
C VAL A 173 -55.93 43.08 21.52
N ARG A 174 -56.60 44.07 22.14
CA ARG A 174 -57.87 43.85 22.85
C ARG A 174 -58.98 43.74 21.80
N ILE A 175 -59.63 42.58 21.74
CA ILE A 175 -60.86 42.39 20.96
C ILE A 175 -62.01 42.43 21.96
N ASP A 176 -62.67 43.57 22.03
CA ASP A 176 -63.96 43.69 22.71
C ASP A 176 -65.05 43.22 21.72
N LEU A 177 -65.87 42.26 22.14
CA LEU A 177 -67.05 41.82 21.41
C LEU A 177 -68.31 42.28 22.19
N PRO A 178 -69.40 42.65 21.48
CA PRO A 178 -70.63 43.19 22.07
C PRO A 178 -71.46 42.17 22.85
#